data_AF-A0A7S2NZC2-F1
#
_entry.id   AF-A0A7S2NZC2-F1
#
_cell.length_a   1.000
_cell.length_b   1.000
_cell.length_c   1.000
_cell.angle_alpha   90.00
_cell.angle_beta   90.00
_cell.angle_gamma   90.00
#
_symmetry.space_group_name_H-M   'P 1'
#
loop_
_entity.id
_entity.type
_entity.pdbx_description
1 polymer ?
#
loop_
_entity_poly.entity_id
_entity_poly.type
_entity_poly.pdbx_seq_one_letter_code
_entity_poly.pdbx_strand_id
1 'polypeptide(L)'
;GLEALIAVEAPGAVVVRGGPRGCETAPAMSLPLRLSVTLPGEYLADSGEAEVGPEFRLSAPWLPGAQLECLCACLDGEWRAQAGCPIIFRWIEWLRREAWAALGLAGDVLLEEDAAGGGGGTP
;
A
#
# COMPACT_ATOMS: atom_id res chain seq x y z
N GLY A 1 4.20 1.56 -17.92
CA GLY A 1 3.88 1.13 -16.55
C GLY A 1 2.39 0.91 -16.44
N LEU A 2 2.00 -0.15 -15.76
CA LEU A 2 0.63 -0.46 -15.36
C LEU A 2 0.38 0.19 -13.99
N GLU A 3 -0.69 0.95 -13.84
CA GLU A 3 -1.06 1.56 -12.56
C GLU A 3 -2.37 0.97 -12.06
N ALA A 4 -2.41 0.61 -10.77
CA ALA A 4 -3.59 0.09 -10.09
C ALA A 4 -3.84 0.89 -8.81
N LEU A 5 -5.08 1.33 -8.62
CA LEU A 5 -5.56 1.83 -7.34
C LEU A 5 -6.24 0.69 -6.60
N ILE A 6 -5.70 0.35 -5.44
CA ILE A 6 -6.15 -0.75 -4.61
C ILE A 6 -6.83 -0.15 -3.37
N ALA A 7 -8.10 -0.49 -3.20
CA ALA A 7 -8.82 -0.24 -1.98
C ALA A 7 -8.38 -1.26 -0.93
N VAL A 8 -7.66 -0.80 0.11
CA VAL A 8 -7.25 -1.65 1.23
C VAL A 8 -8.33 -1.54 2.31
N GLU A 9 -9.02 -2.64 2.61
CA GLU A 9 -10.19 -2.63 3.51
C GLU A 9 -9.79 -2.77 4.97
N ALA A 10 -10.02 -1.73 5.78
CA ALA A 10 -9.73 -1.77 7.20
C ALA A 10 -10.57 -2.84 7.91
N PRO A 11 -9.97 -3.73 8.74
CA PRO A 11 -10.72 -4.70 9.51
C PRO A 11 -11.52 -4.07 10.66
N GLY A 12 -11.34 -2.77 10.93
CA GLY A 12 -11.96 -2.04 12.03
C GLY A 12 -12.21 -0.56 11.72
N ALA A 13 -12.52 0.19 12.77
CA ALA A 13 -12.70 1.64 12.68
C ALA A 13 -11.36 2.33 12.39
N VAL A 14 -11.38 3.27 11.44
CA VAL A 14 -10.23 4.16 11.17
C VAL A 14 -10.54 5.49 11.85
N VAL A 15 -9.69 5.91 12.78
CA VAL A 15 -9.83 7.19 13.48
C VAL A 15 -8.87 8.19 12.86
N VAL A 16 -9.43 9.17 12.14
CA VAL A 16 -8.67 10.30 11.62
C VAL A 16 -8.67 11.41 12.66
N ARG A 17 -7.51 11.76 13.22
CA ARG A 17 -7.39 12.92 14.11
C ARG A 17 -6.97 14.14 13.28
N GLY A 18 -7.93 15.04 12.99
CA GLY A 18 -7.59 16.32 12.37
C GLY A 18 -8.73 17.24 11.89
N GLY A 19 -9.99 16.79 11.85
CA GLY A 19 -11.10 17.67 11.46
C GLY A 19 -11.52 18.69 12.55
N PRO A 20 -12.01 19.90 12.20
CA PRO A 20 -12.47 20.93 13.16
C PRO A 20 -13.73 20.52 13.98
N ARG A 21 -14.17 19.26 13.88
CA ARG A 21 -15.38 18.72 14.50
C ARG A 21 -15.15 17.31 15.03
N GLY A 22 -14.33 17.16 16.07
CA GLY A 22 -14.26 15.93 16.86
C GLY A 22 -13.71 14.69 16.13
N CYS A 23 -13.53 13.60 16.89
CA CYS A 23 -13.14 12.30 16.35
C CYS A 23 -14.32 11.70 15.56
N GLU A 24 -14.32 11.87 14.24
CA GLU A 24 -15.32 11.27 13.37
C GLU A 24 -14.88 9.84 13.03
N THR A 25 -15.59 8.86 13.59
CA THR A 25 -15.42 7.44 13.25
C THR A 25 -16.18 7.16 11.97
N ALA A 26 -15.51 7.12 10.82
CA ALA A 26 -16.19 6.77 9.57
C ALA A 26 -16.25 5.22 9.41
N PRO A 27 -17.37 4.68 8.92
CA PRO A 27 -17.53 3.24 8.75
C PRO A 27 -16.58 2.71 7.67
N ALA A 28 -15.95 1.56 7.93
CA ALA A 28 -15.15 0.73 7.02
C ALA A 28 -14.57 1.51 5.82
N MET A 29 -13.65 2.43 6.09
CA MET A 29 -13.00 3.20 5.04
C MET A 29 -12.03 2.29 4.31
N SER A 30 -12.29 2.05 3.04
CA SER A 30 -11.26 1.54 2.14
C SER A 30 -10.25 2.66 1.91
N LEU A 31 -9.00 2.45 2.31
CA LEU A 31 -7.96 3.44 2.12
C LEU A 31 -7.30 3.19 0.75
N PRO A 32 -7.16 4.21 -0.10
CA PRO A 32 -6.57 4.04 -1.41
C PRO A 32 -5.05 3.84 -1.28
N LEU A 33 -4.57 2.74 -1.83
CA LEU A 33 -3.15 2.43 -1.99
C LEU A 33 -2.86 2.34 -3.49
N ARG A 34 -1.89 3.13 -3.95
CA ARG A 34 -1.46 3.12 -5.34
C ARG A 34 -0.34 2.11 -5.50
N LEU A 35 -0.54 1.16 -6.40
CA LEU A 35 0.46 0.23 -6.88
C LEU A 35 0.80 0.61 -8.34
N SER A 36 2.02 1.08 -8.56
CA SER A 36 2.54 1.34 -9.91
C SER A 36 3.54 0.25 -10.25
N VAL A 37 3.33 -0.47 -11.35
CA VAL A 37 4.16 -1.60 -11.79
C VAL A 37 4.71 -1.34 -13.19
N THR A 38 5.98 -1.62 -13.40
CA THR A 38 6.60 -1.62 -14.72
C THR A 38 7.04 -3.05 -15.03
N LEU A 39 6.38 -3.64 -16.03
CA LEU A 39 6.73 -4.96 -16.52
C LEU A 39 7.85 -4.80 -17.57
N PRO A 40 9.00 -5.47 -17.43
CA PRO A 40 9.97 -5.56 -18.51
C PRO A 40 9.34 -6.28 -19.72
N GLY A 41 9.86 -6.01 -20.93
CA GLY A 41 9.36 -6.63 -22.16
C GLY A 41 9.45 -8.16 -22.13
N GLU A 42 10.46 -8.69 -21.42
CA GLU A 42 10.69 -10.12 -21.22
C GLU A 42 9.89 -10.76 -20.07
N TYR A 43 9.06 -10.01 -19.33
CA TYR A 43 8.34 -10.48 -18.13
C TYR A 43 7.43 -11.69 -18.34
N LEU A 44 6.90 -11.88 -19.56
CA LEU A 44 6.10 -13.05 -19.97
C LEU A 44 6.63 -13.69 -21.25
N ALA A 45 7.93 -13.51 -21.55
CA ALA A 45 8.50 -14.13 -22.74
C ALA A 45 8.36 -15.66 -22.65
N ASP A 46 7.96 -16.28 -23.78
CA ASP A 46 7.73 -17.73 -23.94
C ASP A 46 8.98 -18.58 -23.60
N SER A 47 10.13 -17.92 -23.47
CA SER A 47 11.43 -18.48 -23.08
C SER A 47 11.46 -19.04 -21.65
N GLY A 48 10.49 -18.72 -20.79
CA GLY A 48 10.36 -19.31 -19.45
C GLY A 48 11.37 -18.82 -18.40
N GLU A 49 12.30 -17.95 -18.77
CA GLU A 49 13.32 -17.40 -17.87
C GLU A 49 13.11 -15.90 -17.68
N ALA A 50 12.10 -15.54 -16.88
CA ALA A 50 11.98 -14.17 -16.39
C ALA A 50 13.08 -13.94 -15.32
N GLU A 51 14.31 -13.70 -15.75
CA GLU A 51 15.44 -13.37 -14.86
C GLU A 51 15.23 -12.04 -14.12
N VAL A 52 14.40 -11.16 -14.69
CA VAL A 52 14.10 -9.84 -14.15
C VAL A 52 12.63 -9.75 -13.75
N GLY A 53 12.39 -9.57 -12.46
CA GLY A 53 11.06 -9.34 -11.90
C GLY A 53 10.50 -7.97 -12.27
N PRO A 54 9.18 -7.77 -12.12
CA PRO A 54 8.55 -6.49 -12.42
C PRO A 54 8.94 -5.44 -11.36
N GLU A 55 9.34 -4.26 -11.82
CA GLU A 55 9.59 -3.13 -10.93
C GLU A 55 8.26 -2.61 -10.38
N PHE A 56 8.16 -2.35 -9.09
CA PHE A 56 6.94 -1.84 -8.50
C PHE A 56 7.21 -0.71 -7.50
N ARG A 57 6.20 0.12 -7.30
CA ARG A 57 6.20 1.21 -6.33
C ARG A 57 4.85 1.27 -5.64
N LEU A 58 4.88 1.33 -4.30
CA LEU A 58 3.71 1.59 -3.47
C LEU A 58 3.69 3.06 -3.04
N SER A 59 2.50 3.64 -3.04
CA SER A 59 2.29 5.00 -2.53
C SER A 59 0.94 5.08 -1.83
N ALA A 60 0.95 5.54 -0.58
CA ALA A 60 -0.24 5.77 0.22
C ALA A 60 0.01 7.00 1.10
N PRO A 61 -0.77 8.09 0.97
CA PRO A 61 -0.55 9.31 1.75
C PRO A 61 -0.86 9.13 3.25
N TRP A 62 -1.61 8.09 3.60
CA TRP A 62 -1.98 7.74 4.97
C TRP A 62 -1.00 6.75 5.62
N LEU A 63 0.01 6.27 4.89
CA LEU A 63 0.93 5.24 5.36
C LEU A 63 2.36 5.80 5.46
N PRO A 64 3.05 5.67 6.60
CA PRO A 64 4.43 6.11 6.73
C PRO A 64 5.36 5.29 5.81
N GLY A 65 6.47 5.89 5.38
CA GLY A 65 7.44 5.26 4.47
C GLY A 65 7.96 3.90 4.95
N ALA A 66 8.22 3.75 6.25
CA ALA A 66 8.66 2.47 6.83
C ALA A 66 7.64 1.33 6.66
N GLN A 67 6.34 1.66 6.70
CA GLN A 67 5.26 0.70 6.48
C GLN A 67 5.12 0.36 4.99
N LEU A 68 5.30 1.34 4.10
CA LEU A 68 5.37 1.09 2.65
C LEU A 68 6.55 0.16 2.30
N GLU A 69 7.72 0.39 2.89
CA GLU A 69 8.90 -0.48 2.72
C GLU A 69 8.63 -1.91 3.21
N CYS A 70 7.91 -2.08 4.31
CA CYS A 70 7.50 -3.40 4.81
C CYS A 70 6.60 -4.12 3.81
N LEU A 71 5.58 -3.44 3.26
CA LEU A 71 4.73 -4.00 2.20
C LEU A 71 5.55 -4.37 0.96
N CYS A 72 6.51 -3.53 0.55
CA CYS A 72 7.39 -3.85 -0.56
C CYS A 72 8.16 -5.15 -0.32
N ALA A 73 8.77 -5.31 0.86
CA ALA A 73 9.50 -6.52 1.21
C ALA A 73 8.60 -7.78 1.18
N CYS A 74 7.33 -7.66 1.58
CA CYS A 74 6.36 -8.75 1.46
C CYS A 74 6.04 -9.10 0.00
N LEU A 75 5.81 -8.09 -0.86
CA LEU A 75 5.56 -8.31 -2.29
C LEU A 75 6.76 -8.94 -3.00
N ASP A 76 7.98 -8.54 -2.63
CA ASP A 76 9.22 -9.17 -3.10
C ASP A 76 9.31 -10.65 -2.68
N GLY A 77 8.85 -10.96 -1.47
CA GLY A 77 8.71 -12.34 -0.98
C GLY A 77 7.76 -13.17 -1.84
N GLU A 78 6.57 -12.63 -2.14
CA GLU A 78 5.58 -13.29 -3.00
C GLU A 78 6.13 -13.53 -4.43
N TRP A 79 6.86 -12.55 -4.99
CA TRP A 79 7.50 -12.71 -6.29
C TRP A 79 8.53 -13.84 -6.28
N ARG A 80 9.43 -13.87 -5.29
CA ARG A 80 10.47 -14.90 -5.17
C ARG A 80 9.88 -16.30 -4.98
N ALA A 81 8.74 -16.41 -4.30
CA ALA A 81 8.06 -17.69 -4.08
C ALA A 81 7.44 -18.27 -5.37
N GLN A 82 7.13 -17.45 -6.37
CA GLN A 82 6.40 -17.85 -7.58
C GLN A 82 6.99 -17.25 -8.86
N ALA A 83 8.32 -17.15 -8.94
CA ALA A 83 9.02 -16.65 -10.12
C ALA A 83 8.58 -17.43 -11.37
N GLY A 84 8.18 -16.70 -12.43
CA GLY A 84 7.69 -17.28 -13.69
C GLY A 84 6.16 -17.38 -13.83
N CYS A 85 5.38 -16.88 -12.87
CA CYS A 85 3.92 -16.79 -12.96
C CYS A 85 3.43 -15.32 -12.87
N PRO A 86 2.21 -15.00 -13.38
CA PRO A 86 1.69 -13.63 -13.34
C PRO A 86 1.45 -13.15 -11.90
N ILE A 87 2.39 -12.34 -11.39
CA ILE A 87 2.40 -11.91 -9.98
C ILE A 87 1.49 -10.72 -9.67
N ILE A 88 1.12 -9.90 -10.67
CA ILE A 88 0.35 -8.67 -10.45
C ILE A 88 -0.99 -8.94 -9.73
N PHE A 89 -1.75 -9.93 -10.19
CA PHE A 89 -3.02 -10.28 -9.54
C PHE A 89 -2.81 -10.80 -8.11
N ARG A 90 -1.72 -11.52 -7.88
CA ARG A 90 -1.33 -12.01 -6.55
C ARG A 90 -1.04 -10.85 -5.61
N TRP A 91 -0.24 -9.89 -6.06
CA TRP A 91 0.07 -8.68 -5.31
C TRP A 91 -1.18 -7.87 -4.99
N ILE A 92 -2.10 -7.71 -5.96
CA ILE A 92 -3.37 -7.01 -5.73
C ILE A 92 -4.20 -7.74 -4.67
N GLU A 93 -4.38 -9.05 -4.77
CA GLU A 93 -5.16 -9.82 -3.79
C GLU A 93 -4.50 -9.82 -2.41
N TRP A 94 -3.16 -9.95 -2.34
CA TRP A 94 -2.41 -9.89 -1.09
C TRP A 94 -2.54 -8.51 -0.45
N LEU A 95 -2.39 -7.43 -1.22
CA LEU A 95 -2.57 -6.07 -0.72
C LEU A 95 -3.99 -5.83 -0.19
N ARG A 96 -5.01 -6.43 -0.81
CA ARG A 96 -6.40 -6.28 -0.35
C ARG A 96 -6.69 -7.02 0.95
N ARG A 97 -6.12 -8.22 1.12
CA ARG A 97 -6.49 -9.15 2.22
C ARG A 97 -5.51 -9.14 3.38
N GLU A 98 -4.22 -9.06 3.08
CA GLU A 98 -3.13 -9.34 4.03
C GLU A 98 -2.36 -8.08 4.42
N ALA A 99 -2.43 -7.00 3.63
CA ALA A 99 -1.67 -5.77 3.93
C ALA A 99 -1.95 -5.22 5.34
N TRP A 100 -3.20 -5.23 5.79
CA TRP A 100 -3.55 -4.76 7.15
C TRP A 100 -2.89 -5.59 8.25
N ALA A 101 -2.85 -6.92 8.07
CA ALA A 101 -2.20 -7.81 9.00
C ALA A 101 -0.67 -7.63 8.96
N ALA A 102 -0.09 -7.51 7.77
CA ALA A 102 1.34 -7.26 7.57
C ALA A 102 1.81 -5.93 8.18
N LEU A 103 0.95 -4.90 8.14
CA LEU A 103 1.22 -3.60 8.74
C LEU A 103 1.06 -3.59 10.27
N GLY A 104 0.59 -4.69 10.88
CA GLY A 104 0.26 -4.73 12.30
C GLY A 104 -0.94 -3.85 12.66
N LEU A 105 -1.72 -3.41 11.67
CA LEU A 105 -2.87 -2.53 11.81
C LEU A 105 -4.16 -3.33 12.06
N ALA A 106 -4.07 -4.48 12.73
CA ALA A 106 -5.20 -5.36 13.04
C ALA A 106 -6.17 -4.78 14.10
N GLY A 107 -6.12 -3.46 14.34
CA GLY A 107 -6.89 -2.73 15.34
C GLY A 107 -7.25 -1.32 14.89
N ASP A 108 -7.47 -0.42 15.85
CA ASP A 108 -7.78 0.98 15.58
C ASP A 108 -6.56 1.68 14.96
N VAL A 109 -6.72 2.23 13.75
CA VAL A 109 -5.65 2.95 13.06
C VAL A 109 -5.83 4.44 13.29
N LEU A 110 -4.87 5.01 14.02
CA LEU A 110 -4.76 6.44 14.18
C LEU A 110 -4.00 7.02 12.99
N LEU A 111 -4.72 7.69 12.11
CA LEU A 111 -4.12 8.53 11.08
C LEU A 111 -3.89 9.91 11.69
N GLU A 112 -2.63 10.18 12.03
CA GLU A 112 -2.18 11.51 12.39
C GLU A 112 -1.97 12.26 11.08
N GLU A 113 -2.73 13.34 10.84
CA GLU A 113 -2.38 14.24 9.75
C GLU A 113 -1.00 14.83 10.07
N ASP A 114 -0.04 14.64 9.16
CA ASP A 114 1.26 15.32 9.26
C ASP A 114 0.97 16.82 9.33
N ALA A 115 1.17 17.38 10.53
CA ALA A 115 1.01 18.79 10.79
C ALA A 115 2.12 19.51 10.02
N ALA A 116 1.90 19.73 8.74
CA ALA A 116 2.72 20.55 7.89
C ALA A 116 2.72 21.97 8.46
N GLY A 117 3.72 22.23 9.31
CA GLY A 117 4.34 23.52 9.53
C GLY A 117 3.41 24.66 9.97
N GLY A 118 3.05 24.65 11.26
CA GLY A 118 2.84 25.91 11.96
C GLY A 118 4.16 26.67 12.09
N GLY A 119 4.25 27.86 11.50
CA GLY A 119 5.33 28.82 11.75
C GLY A 119 5.41 29.89 10.65
N GLY A 120 5.07 31.16 10.85
CA GLY A 120 4.64 31.83 12.06
C GLY A 120 3.91 33.12 11.69
N GLY A 121 2.86 33.42 12.44
CA GLY A 121 2.32 34.76 12.55
C GLY A 121 2.51 35.20 13.99
N THR A 122 3.18 36.33 14.20
CA THR A 122 3.12 37.13 15.43
C THR A 122 3.87 38.46 15.18
N PRO A 123 3.52 39.51 15.92
CA PRO A 123 2.52 40.52 15.56
C PRO A 123 3.07 41.71 14.76
#